data_AF-A0A218WCQ5-F1
#
_entry.id   AF-A0A218WCQ5-F1
#
_cell.length_a   1.000
_cell.length_b   1.000
_cell.length_c   1.000
_cell.angle_alpha   90.00
_cell.angle_beta   90.00
_cell.angle_gamma   90.00
#
_symmetry.space_group_name_H-M   'P 1'
#
loop_
_entity.id
_entity.type
_entity.pdbx_description
1 polymer ?
#
loop_
_entity_poly.entity_id
_entity_poly.type
_entity_poly.pdbx_seq_one_letter_code
_entity_poly.pdbx_strand_id
1 'polypeptide(L)'
;MMAGKNKALFGSIELLLLLWISATVSVHGQLQTGFISIDCGGPVNFRYVDIDTGISYSTDGDHIDTGINRNISSKYAYPNNPNLPQTLSDLRSFPHGDKNCYSLRPADGNASLNLIRASFLYGDYDGLNNPPQFDLYLDASLWVTIKFKNSSDVVTTEIVDLQRPMSSMFVS
;
A
#
# COMPACT_ATOMS: atom_id res chain seq x y z
N MET A 1 -0.86 -59.38 39.54
CA MET A 1 -1.85 -58.34 39.17
C MET A 1 -1.17 -57.00 39.12
N MET A 2 -0.82 -56.50 37.94
CA MET A 2 -0.35 -55.12 37.74
C MET A 2 -1.47 -54.32 37.08
N ALA A 3 -2.09 -53.41 37.82
CA ALA A 3 -3.02 -52.44 37.26
C ALA A 3 -2.96 -51.19 38.14
N GLY A 4 -2.36 -50.10 37.63
CA GLY A 4 -2.34 -48.85 38.40
C GLY A 4 -1.30 -47.82 37.97
N LYS A 5 -1.16 -47.52 36.68
CA LYS A 5 -0.34 -46.36 36.24
C LYS A 5 -0.91 -45.57 35.05
N ASN A 6 -2.16 -45.81 34.65
CA ASN A 6 -2.71 -45.22 33.40
C ASN A 6 -3.69 -44.06 33.61
N LYS A 7 -4.10 -43.77 34.85
CA LYS A 7 -5.10 -42.70 35.11
C LYS A 7 -4.48 -41.31 35.19
N ALA A 8 -3.26 -41.19 35.73
CA ALA A 8 -2.58 -39.90 35.86
C ALA A 8 -2.02 -39.39 34.52
N LEU A 9 -1.49 -40.29 33.68
CA LEU A 9 -0.92 -39.95 32.38
C LEU A 9 -1.99 -39.48 31.37
N PHE A 10 -3.19 -40.08 31.43
CA PHE A 10 -4.34 -39.67 30.61
C PHE A 10 -4.83 -38.27 30.97
N GLY A 11 -4.92 -37.93 32.26
CA GLY A 11 -5.33 -36.60 32.71
C GLY A 11 -4.35 -35.50 32.32
N SER A 12 -3.04 -35.79 32.29
CA SER A 12 -2.02 -34.83 31.87
C SER A 12 -2.02 -34.54 30.36
N ILE A 13 -2.41 -35.51 29.53
CA ILE A 13 -2.45 -35.35 28.06
C ILE A 13 -3.66 -34.51 27.64
N GLU A 14 -4.82 -34.75 28.23
CA GLU A 14 -6.04 -33.94 28.05
C GLU A 14 -5.81 -32.47 28.45
N LEU A 15 -5.12 -32.24 29.57
CA LEU A 15 -4.81 -30.87 30.04
C LEU A 15 -3.84 -30.14 29.09
N LEU A 16 -2.87 -30.86 28.51
CA LEU A 16 -1.93 -30.32 27.52
C LEU A 16 -2.61 -30.00 26.17
N LEU A 17 -3.58 -30.83 25.75
CA LEU A 17 -4.37 -30.60 24.52
C LEU A 17 -5.27 -29.37 24.64
N LEU A 18 -5.89 -29.13 25.80
CA LEU A 18 -6.71 -27.94 26.06
C LEU A 18 -5.88 -26.64 26.10
N LEU A 19 -4.65 -26.71 26.61
CA LEU A 19 -3.69 -25.60 26.57
C LEU A 19 -3.27 -25.21 25.14
N TRP A 20 -3.20 -26.17 24.22
CA TRP A 20 -2.86 -25.90 22.81
C TRP A 20 -4.00 -25.22 22.03
N ILE A 21 -5.26 -25.59 22.28
CA ILE A 21 -6.42 -24.96 21.62
C ILE A 21 -6.53 -23.48 22.02
N SER A 22 -6.17 -23.16 23.26
CA SER A 22 -6.20 -21.81 23.82
C SER A 22 -5.16 -20.86 23.21
N ALA A 23 -4.14 -21.38 22.52
CA ALA A 23 -3.03 -20.61 21.95
C ALA A 23 -3.22 -20.23 20.48
N THR A 24 -4.40 -20.47 19.90
CA THR A 24 -4.75 -19.89 18.59
C THR A 24 -5.24 -18.47 18.80
N VAL A 25 -4.31 -17.55 19.05
CA VAL A 25 -4.59 -16.12 18.92
C VAL A 25 -4.92 -15.88 17.47
N SER A 26 -6.20 -15.76 17.13
CA SER A 26 -6.62 -15.16 15.88
C SER A 26 -6.14 -13.71 15.90
N VAL A 27 -4.98 -13.46 15.30
CA VAL A 27 -4.60 -12.11 14.88
C VAL A 27 -5.58 -11.75 13.77
N HIS A 28 -6.75 -11.23 14.16
CA HIS A 28 -7.58 -10.49 13.23
C HIS A 28 -6.71 -9.33 12.79
N GLY A 29 -6.27 -9.34 11.52
CA GLY A 29 -5.59 -8.21 10.91
C GLY A 29 -6.36 -6.96 11.30
N GLN A 30 -5.70 -6.05 12.02
CA GLN A 30 -6.37 -4.87 12.53
C GLN A 30 -6.99 -4.17 11.32
N LEU A 31 -8.32 -4.00 11.33
CA LEU A 31 -8.95 -3.07 10.41
C LEU A 31 -8.21 -1.75 10.63
N GLN A 32 -7.51 -1.28 9.61
CA GLN A 32 -6.63 -0.13 9.70
C GLN A 32 -7.49 1.13 9.82
N THR A 33 -8.11 1.33 10.98
CA THR A 33 -8.98 2.47 11.26
C THR A 33 -8.13 3.72 11.27
N GLY A 34 -8.39 4.64 10.33
CA GLY A 34 -7.69 5.92 10.22
C GLY A 34 -6.59 5.99 9.15
N PHE A 35 -6.40 4.95 8.33
CA PHE A 35 -5.44 5.01 7.22
C PHE A 35 -6.11 4.80 5.87
N ILE A 36 -5.62 5.52 4.87
CA ILE A 36 -5.94 5.32 3.46
C ILE A 36 -4.64 4.84 2.82
N SER A 37 -4.66 3.64 2.24
CA SER A 37 -3.52 3.06 1.55
C SER A 37 -4.02 2.57 0.20
N ILE A 38 -3.55 3.25 -0.84
CA ILE A 38 -4.01 3.04 -2.22
C ILE A 38 -2.89 2.48 -3.07
N ASP A 39 -3.26 1.53 -3.92
CA ASP A 39 -2.42 0.95 -4.96
C ASP A 39 -2.76 1.62 -6.30
N CYS A 40 -1.79 2.35 -6.85
CA CYS A 40 -2.01 3.27 -7.97
C CYS A 40 -1.83 2.56 -9.30
N GLY A 41 -2.90 2.38 -10.07
CA GLY A 41 -2.82 1.64 -11.34
C GLY A 41 -3.08 0.14 -11.22
N GLY A 42 -3.36 -0.36 -10.01
CA GLY A 42 -3.75 -1.74 -9.78
C GLY A 42 -5.07 -2.15 -10.46
N PRO A 43 -5.41 -3.45 -10.50
CA PRO A 43 -6.62 -3.96 -11.14
C PRO A 43 -7.91 -3.44 -10.46
N VAL A 44 -8.90 -3.03 -11.25
CA VAL A 44 -10.16 -2.47 -10.73
C VAL A 44 -10.81 -3.38 -9.68
N ASN A 45 -11.26 -2.78 -8.56
CA ASN A 45 -11.91 -3.46 -7.44
C ASN A 45 -11.05 -4.53 -6.73
N PHE A 46 -9.72 -4.40 -6.82
CA PHE A 46 -8.79 -5.26 -6.10
C PHE A 46 -8.43 -4.70 -4.73
N ARG A 47 -8.34 -5.60 -3.74
CA ARG A 47 -7.92 -5.31 -2.37
C ARG A 47 -7.05 -6.43 -1.86
N TYR A 48 -6.01 -6.10 -1.13
CA TYR A 48 -5.13 -7.09 -0.52
C TYR A 48 -4.51 -6.56 0.77
N VAL A 49 -3.87 -7.47 1.51
CA VAL A 49 -3.04 -7.13 2.67
C VAL A 49 -1.61 -7.50 2.29
N ASP A 50 -0.73 -6.52 2.34
CA ASP A 50 0.69 -6.73 2.18
C ASP A 50 1.19 -7.58 3.35
N ILE A 51 1.74 -8.75 3.06
CA ILE A 51 2.08 -9.75 4.10
C ILE A 51 3.29 -9.35 4.94
N ASP A 52 4.16 -8.50 4.40
CA ASP A 52 5.40 -8.08 5.05
C ASP A 52 5.15 -6.93 6.03
N THR A 53 4.27 -6.00 5.64
CA THR A 53 3.95 -4.79 6.42
C THR A 53 2.63 -4.89 7.18
N GLY A 54 1.74 -5.80 6.79
CA GLY A 54 0.38 -5.91 7.33
C GLY A 54 -0.58 -4.81 6.87
N ILE A 55 -0.17 -3.95 5.93
CA ILE A 55 -0.98 -2.83 5.44
C ILE A 55 -2.03 -3.32 4.45
N SER A 56 -3.28 -2.87 4.61
CA SER A 56 -4.34 -3.17 3.64
C SER A 56 -4.36 -2.12 2.53
N TYR A 57 -4.23 -2.57 1.29
CA TYR A 57 -4.31 -1.74 0.11
C TYR A 57 -5.63 -1.96 -0.64
N SER A 58 -6.19 -0.87 -1.16
CA SER A 58 -7.24 -0.88 -2.18
C SER A 58 -6.76 -0.15 -3.42
N THR A 59 -7.33 -0.42 -4.57
CA THR A 59 -6.99 0.35 -5.77
C THR A 59 -7.39 1.82 -5.69
N ASP A 60 -6.70 2.64 -6.46
CA ASP A 60 -6.87 4.10 -6.48
C ASP A 60 -8.15 4.63 -7.15
N GLY A 61 -8.94 3.79 -7.83
CA GLY A 61 -10.07 4.22 -8.66
C GLY A 61 -11.13 5.08 -7.96
N ASP A 62 -11.33 4.94 -6.64
CA ASP A 62 -12.27 5.78 -5.88
C ASP A 62 -11.71 7.19 -5.56
N HIS A 63 -10.45 7.44 -5.90
CA HIS A 63 -9.71 8.65 -5.55
C HIS A 63 -9.27 9.48 -6.76
N ILE A 64 -9.34 8.95 -7.98
CA ILE A 64 -8.84 9.60 -9.20
C ILE A 64 -9.73 9.26 -10.40
N ASP A 65 -10.07 10.28 -11.20
CA ASP A 65 -10.93 10.12 -12.39
C ASP A 65 -10.15 10.08 -13.72
N THR A 66 -8.85 10.38 -13.68
CA THR A 66 -7.99 10.54 -14.87
C THR A 66 -6.80 9.58 -14.86
N GLY A 67 -6.08 9.52 -15.98
CA GLY A 67 -4.89 8.71 -16.13
C GLY A 67 -5.16 7.29 -16.61
N ILE A 68 -4.10 6.52 -16.80
CA ILE A 68 -4.13 5.18 -17.39
C ILE A 68 -3.32 4.21 -16.53
N ASN A 69 -3.91 3.08 -16.16
CA ASN A 69 -3.20 1.99 -15.49
C ASN A 69 -2.12 1.43 -16.41
N ARG A 70 -0.94 1.15 -15.85
CA ARG A 70 0.19 0.56 -16.54
C ARG A 70 0.92 -0.39 -15.60
N ASN A 71 1.39 -1.51 -16.13
CA ASN A 71 2.37 -2.33 -15.44
C ASN A 71 3.76 -1.81 -15.78
N ILE A 72 4.69 -1.91 -14.84
CA ILE A 72 6.09 -1.67 -15.16
C ILE A 72 6.61 -2.73 -16.14
N SER A 73 7.73 -2.44 -16.81
CA SER A 73 8.40 -3.41 -17.67
C SER A 73 8.84 -4.64 -16.88
N SER A 74 8.73 -5.82 -17.51
CA SER A 74 9.15 -7.11 -16.93
C SER A 74 10.64 -7.13 -16.55
N LYS A 75 11.44 -6.23 -17.11
CA LYS A 75 12.84 -6.00 -16.73
C LYS A 75 12.99 -5.58 -15.26
N TYR A 76 12.02 -4.84 -14.73
CA TYR A 76 12.05 -4.27 -13.38
C TYR A 76 11.07 -4.95 -12.41
N ALA A 77 10.17 -5.81 -12.92
CA ALA A 77 9.20 -6.57 -12.14
C ALA A 77 9.74 -7.93 -11.66
N TYR A 78 8.91 -8.65 -10.89
CA TYR A 78 9.13 -10.06 -10.59
C TYR A 78 9.22 -10.89 -11.89
N PRO A 79 10.13 -11.89 -11.99
CA PRO A 79 11.06 -12.37 -10.96
C PRO A 79 12.39 -11.61 -10.90
N ASN A 80 12.64 -10.65 -11.79
CA ASN A 80 13.92 -9.93 -11.87
C ASN A 80 14.17 -9.01 -10.66
N ASN A 81 13.10 -8.56 -10.00
CA ASN A 81 13.15 -7.81 -8.75
C ASN A 81 12.20 -8.43 -7.70
N PRO A 82 12.64 -9.48 -7.00
CA PRO A 82 11.78 -10.23 -6.07
C PRO A 82 11.42 -9.47 -4.80
N ASN A 83 12.14 -8.39 -4.47
CA ASN A 83 11.91 -7.58 -3.28
C ASN A 83 11.13 -6.29 -3.60
N LEU A 84 10.63 -6.14 -4.83
CA LEU A 84 9.83 -4.97 -5.19
C LEU A 84 8.49 -5.02 -4.46
N PRO A 85 8.10 -3.96 -3.71
CA PRO A 85 6.77 -3.86 -3.15
C PRO A 85 5.69 -4.03 -4.22
N GLN A 86 4.62 -4.74 -3.88
CA GLN A 86 3.53 -5.00 -4.82
C GLN A 86 2.95 -3.70 -5.40
N THR A 87 2.81 -2.64 -4.59
CA THR A 87 2.30 -1.32 -5.00
C THR A 87 3.20 -0.55 -5.97
N LEU A 88 4.38 -1.10 -6.30
CA LEU A 88 5.30 -0.53 -7.29
C LEU A 88 5.38 -1.41 -8.55
N SER A 89 4.61 -2.50 -8.62
CA SER A 89 4.56 -3.39 -9.80
C SER A 89 3.66 -2.83 -10.91
N ASP A 90 2.77 -1.91 -10.55
CA ASP A 90 1.97 -1.11 -11.46
C ASP A 90 2.00 0.36 -11.05
N LEU A 91 1.50 1.21 -11.95
CA LEU A 91 1.44 2.65 -11.79
C LEU A 91 0.25 3.23 -12.55
N ARG A 92 -0.18 4.43 -12.14
CA ARG A 92 -1.06 5.28 -12.93
C ARG A 92 -0.24 6.33 -13.68
N SER A 93 -0.33 6.32 -15.01
CA SER A 93 0.31 7.32 -15.87
C SER A 93 -0.66 8.43 -16.26
N PHE A 94 -0.13 9.63 -16.43
CA PHE A 94 -0.88 10.82 -16.82
C PHE A 94 -0.34 11.41 -18.13
N PRO A 95 -0.60 10.80 -19.30
CA PRO A 95 -0.10 11.30 -20.58
C PRO A 95 -0.86 12.54 -21.09
N HIS A 96 -1.97 12.88 -20.44
CA HIS A 96 -2.85 13.99 -20.81
C HIS A 96 -3.26 14.77 -19.57
N GLY A 97 -3.46 16.08 -19.76
CA GLY A 97 -3.86 17.00 -18.70
C GLY A 97 -2.65 17.57 -17.95
N ASP A 98 -2.75 18.84 -17.58
CA ASP A 98 -1.66 19.56 -16.90
C ASP A 98 -1.66 19.32 -15.38
N LYS A 99 -2.78 18.84 -14.81
CA LYS A 99 -2.95 18.54 -13.39
C LYS A 99 -3.91 17.37 -13.19
N ASN A 100 -3.49 16.37 -12.43
CA ASN A 100 -4.26 15.17 -12.13
C ASN A 100 -4.45 15.05 -10.62
N CYS A 101 -5.70 14.97 -10.16
CA CYS A 101 -6.07 15.25 -8.77
C CYS A 101 -6.55 14.01 -8.03
N TYR A 102 -5.81 13.57 -7.02
CA TYR A 102 -6.30 12.59 -6.06
C TYR A 102 -7.12 13.27 -4.97
N SER A 103 -8.34 12.77 -4.76
CA SER A 103 -9.22 13.17 -3.66
C SER A 103 -9.03 12.24 -2.46
N LEU A 104 -8.22 12.68 -1.49
CA LEU A 104 -7.95 11.94 -0.25
C LEU A 104 -8.79 12.52 0.88
N ARG A 105 -9.83 11.78 1.31
CA ARG A 105 -10.75 12.24 2.36
C ARG A 105 -10.49 11.51 3.67
N PRO A 106 -10.06 12.19 4.74
CA PRO A 106 -9.91 11.56 6.06
C PRO A 106 -11.20 10.87 6.50
N ALA A 107 -11.08 9.70 7.13
CA ALA A 107 -12.23 8.86 7.51
C ALA A 107 -13.25 9.58 8.41
N ASP A 108 -12.78 10.49 9.26
CA ASP A 108 -13.62 11.17 10.26
C ASP A 108 -14.27 12.45 9.73
N GLY A 109 -14.01 12.82 8.47
CA GLY A 109 -14.58 14.03 7.83
C GLY A 109 -14.18 15.36 8.48
N ASN A 110 -13.29 15.32 9.47
CA ASN A 110 -12.77 16.47 10.21
C ASN A 110 -11.34 16.79 9.78
N ALA A 111 -10.90 18.01 10.07
CA ALA A 111 -9.51 18.38 9.88
C ALA A 111 -8.63 17.60 10.87
N SER A 112 -7.67 16.85 10.33
CA SER A 112 -6.77 15.99 11.12
C SER A 112 -5.34 16.15 10.64
N LEU A 113 -4.40 16.07 11.58
CA LEU A 113 -2.98 16.05 11.25
C LEU A 113 -2.61 14.67 10.73
N ASN A 114 -2.28 14.56 9.45
CA ASN A 114 -2.04 13.29 8.78
C ASN A 114 -0.62 13.23 8.22
N LEU A 115 -0.02 12.04 8.27
CA LEU A 115 1.18 11.72 7.50
C LEU A 115 0.75 11.27 6.11
N ILE A 116 1.23 11.97 5.08
CA ILE A 116 1.01 11.63 3.68
C ILE A 116 2.33 11.12 3.14
N ARG A 117 2.30 9.91 2.57
CA ARG A 117 3.44 9.28 1.90
C ARG A 117 3.05 9.00 0.45
N ALA A 118 3.93 9.35 -0.49
CA ALA A 118 3.79 9.00 -1.89
C ALA A 118 5.08 8.34 -2.40
N SER A 119 4.93 7.24 -3.14
CA SER A 119 6.04 6.48 -3.71
C SER A 119 5.84 6.34 -5.22
N PHE A 120 6.93 6.51 -5.96
CA PHE A 120 6.92 6.53 -7.41
C PHE A 120 8.02 5.63 -7.97
N LEU A 121 7.70 4.87 -9.00
CA LEU A 121 8.63 4.11 -9.83
C LEU A 121 8.20 4.24 -11.29
N TYR A 122 9.09 4.71 -12.17
CA TYR A 122 8.82 4.76 -13.61
C TYR A 122 8.82 3.35 -14.21
N GLY A 123 9.78 2.51 -13.87
CA GLY A 123 9.80 1.09 -14.25
C GLY A 123 9.79 0.83 -15.76
N ASP A 124 10.15 1.83 -16.58
CA ASP A 124 10.15 1.74 -18.05
C ASP A 124 8.82 1.21 -18.63
N TYR A 125 7.71 1.62 -18.03
CA TYR A 125 6.38 1.08 -18.36
C TYR A 125 5.94 1.32 -19.82
N ASP A 126 6.53 2.30 -20.49
CA ASP A 126 6.25 2.67 -21.88
C ASP A 126 7.38 2.25 -22.85
N GLY A 127 8.47 1.64 -22.34
CA GLY A 127 9.61 1.19 -23.13
C GLY A 127 10.48 2.30 -23.71
N LEU A 128 10.30 3.55 -23.27
CA LEU A 128 11.08 4.70 -23.77
C LEU A 128 12.40 4.89 -23.01
N ASN A 129 12.54 4.25 -21.84
CA ASN A 129 13.68 4.38 -20.93
C ASN A 129 14.06 5.85 -20.64
N ASN A 130 13.05 6.72 -20.57
CA ASN A 130 13.19 8.15 -20.34
C ASN A 130 12.25 8.57 -19.22
N PRO A 131 12.69 8.46 -17.95
CA PRO A 131 11.84 8.75 -16.81
C PRO A 131 11.33 10.20 -16.84
N PRO A 132 10.04 10.45 -16.56
CA PRO A 132 9.49 11.79 -16.52
C PRO A 132 9.98 12.57 -15.29
N GLN A 133 9.80 13.89 -15.32
CA GLN A 133 9.90 14.78 -14.15
C GLN A 133 8.56 15.51 -14.01
N PHE A 134 8.03 15.57 -12.80
CA PHE A 134 6.73 16.18 -12.52
C PHE A 134 6.69 16.73 -11.10
N ASP A 135 5.76 17.63 -10.84
CA ASP A 135 5.56 18.26 -9.54
C ASP A 135 4.40 17.62 -8.79
N LEU A 136 4.58 17.47 -7.49
CA LEU A 136 3.55 17.05 -6.55
C LEU A 136 3.10 18.26 -5.75
N TYR A 137 1.81 18.54 -5.77
CA TYR A 137 1.19 19.56 -4.93
C TYR A 137 0.28 18.92 -3.90
N LEU A 138 0.24 19.52 -2.72
CA LEU A 138 -0.80 19.27 -1.75
C LEU A 138 -1.63 20.54 -1.65
N ASP A 139 -2.91 20.43 -1.98
CA ASP A 139 -3.78 21.57 -2.25
C ASP A 139 -3.13 22.52 -3.28
N ALA A 140 -3.05 23.82 -2.99
CA ALA A 140 -2.43 24.80 -3.88
C ALA A 140 -0.90 24.94 -3.69
N SER A 141 -0.30 24.17 -2.80
CA SER A 141 1.10 24.32 -2.39
C SER A 141 1.98 23.28 -3.06
N LEU A 142 3.08 23.72 -3.69
CA LEU A 142 4.10 22.81 -4.18
C LEU A 142 4.67 22.05 -2.99
N TRP A 143 4.55 20.74 -3.01
CA TRP A 143 5.15 19.87 -2.01
C TRP A 143 6.56 19.48 -2.44
N VAL A 144 6.72 18.87 -3.63
CA VAL A 144 8.02 18.41 -4.10
C VAL A 144 8.03 18.17 -5.61
N THR A 145 9.18 18.37 -6.26
CA THR A 145 9.42 17.92 -7.64
C THR A 145 9.99 16.50 -7.63
N ILE A 146 9.31 15.57 -8.30
CA ILE A 146 9.74 14.18 -8.47
C ILE A 146 10.71 14.10 -9.65
N LYS A 147 11.90 13.58 -9.39
CA LYS A 147 12.93 13.33 -10.40
C LYS A 147 13.60 11.99 -10.15
N PHE A 148 13.58 11.14 -11.16
CA PHE A 148 14.24 9.83 -11.11
C PHE A 148 15.69 9.91 -11.59
N LYS A 149 16.58 9.14 -10.96
CA LYS A 149 17.94 8.94 -11.44
C LYS A 149 18.00 8.03 -12.67
N ASN A 150 17.12 7.04 -12.74
CA ASN A 150 16.98 6.06 -13.81
C ASN A 150 15.65 5.31 -13.69
N SER A 151 15.37 4.38 -14.62
CA SER A 151 14.09 3.67 -14.68
C SER A 151 13.81 2.69 -13.52
N SER A 152 14.83 2.31 -12.75
CA SER A 152 14.67 1.49 -11.53
C SER A 152 14.65 2.31 -10.23
N ASP A 153 14.78 3.63 -10.31
CA ASP A 153 14.81 4.48 -9.12
C ASP A 153 13.43 4.56 -8.48
N VAL A 154 13.37 4.25 -7.20
CA VAL A 154 12.16 4.40 -6.38
C VAL A 154 12.28 5.69 -5.59
N VAL A 155 11.37 6.62 -5.83
CA VAL A 155 11.34 7.91 -5.14
C VAL A 155 10.17 7.89 -4.15
N THR A 156 10.47 8.07 -2.87
CA THR A 156 9.47 8.16 -1.80
C THR A 156 9.59 9.51 -1.10
N THR A 157 8.46 10.16 -0.85
CA THR A 157 8.37 11.45 -0.17
C THR A 157 7.28 11.40 0.90
N GLU A 158 7.49 12.16 1.98
CA GLU A 158 6.59 12.24 3.13
C GLU A 158 6.36 13.69 3.55
N ILE A 159 5.14 14.01 3.97
CA ILE A 159 4.78 15.29 4.59
C ILE A 159 3.75 15.06 5.68
N VAL A 160 3.86 15.85 6.74
CA VAL A 160 2.81 15.96 7.75
C VAL A 160 2.03 17.22 7.47
N ASP A 161 0.73 17.09 7.23
CA ASP A 161 -0.14 18.21 6.90
C ASP A 161 -1.48 18.13 7.64
N LEU A 162 -2.06 19.30 7.92
CA LEU A 162 -3.40 19.40 8.46
C LEU A 162 -4.41 19.29 7.32
N GLN A 163 -4.72 18.05 6.94
CA GLN A 163 -5.66 17.79 5.85
C GLN A 163 -7.06 18.27 6.23
N ARG A 164 -7.66 19.01 5.31
CA ARG A 164 -9.04 19.47 5.41
C ARG A 164 -9.95 18.49 4.68
N PRO A 165 -11.27 18.51 4.92
CA PRO A 165 -12.20 17.54 4.32
C PRO A 165 -12.23 17.51 2.78
N MET A 166 -11.64 18.50 2.11
CA MET A 166 -11.56 18.64 0.65
C MET A 166 -10.12 18.78 0.15
N SER A 167 -9.13 18.30 0.92
CA SER A 167 -7.75 18.36 0.45
C SER A 167 -7.53 17.47 -0.76
N SER A 168 -6.75 17.97 -1.72
CA SER A 168 -6.47 17.31 -3.00
C SER A 168 -4.97 17.23 -3.24
N MET A 169 -4.48 16.09 -3.71
CA MET A 169 -3.09 15.95 -4.15
C MET A 169 -3.04 16.05 -5.67
N PHE A 170 -2.19 16.93 -6.20
CA PHE A 170 -2.05 17.13 -7.64
C PHE A 170 -0.72 16.58 -8.14
N VAL A 171 -0.78 15.83 -9.23
CA VAL A 171 0.39 15.46 -10.04
C VAL A 171 0.38 16.32 -11.30
N SER A 172 1.44 17.12 -11.50
CA SER A 172 1.55 18.13 -12.58
C SER A 172 2.78 17.91 -13.43
#